data_AF-A0A173UBF7-F1
#
_entry.id   AF-A0A173UBF7-F1
#
_cell.length_a   1.000
_cell.length_b   1.000
_cell.length_c   1.000
_cell.angle_alpha   90.00
_cell.angle_beta   90.00
_cell.angle_gamma   90.00
#
_symmetry.space_group_name_H-M   'P 1'
#
loop_
_entity.id
_entity.type
_entity.pdbx_description
1 polymer ?
#
loop_
_entity_poly.entity_id
_entity_poly.type
_entity_poly.pdbx_seq_one_letter_code
_entity_poly.pdbx_strand_id
1 'polypeptide(L)'
;MVLQKLGEVAAYYLDNLLNDNMILGISWGNTMYHTVKAVKTSKNIPITVVPIMGAANVRTPERDSLDFSKELAYAYGGTYHYIYAPLFVNSEEVRDSLEQEPNIKGCLELARNADIILTSVGSIVYKSWKSYLSTRDLYNLEKKGAIGHIGGHFYDMEGNEGSACIM
;
A
#
# COMPACT_ATOMS: atom_id res chain seq x y z
N MET A 1 -11.52 5.36 17.40
CA MET A 1 -10.83 6.46 18.09
C MET A 1 -9.30 6.41 17.95
N VAL A 2 -8.64 5.26 18.20
CA VAL A 2 -7.16 5.16 18.06
C VAL A 2 -6.69 5.38 16.61
N LEU A 3 -7.26 4.67 15.63
CA LEU A 3 -6.86 4.80 14.22
C LEU A 3 -7.04 6.22 13.65
N GLN A 4 -8.06 6.95 14.11
CA GLN A 4 -8.31 8.32 13.65
C GLN A 4 -7.20 9.26 14.15
N LYS A 5 -6.88 9.23 15.45
CA LYS A 5 -5.79 10.04 16.01
C LYS A 5 -4.42 9.66 15.42
N LEU A 6 -4.19 8.37 15.18
CA LEU A 6 -3.00 7.91 14.47
C LEU A 6 -2.93 8.50 13.06
N GLY A 7 -4.05 8.47 12.33
CA GLY A 7 -4.18 9.06 11.01
C GLY A 7 -3.89 10.56 11.00
N GLU A 8 -4.41 11.31 11.98
CA GLU A 8 -4.14 12.75 12.14
C GLU A 8 -2.65 13.05 12.35
N VAL A 9 -1.98 12.30 13.23
CA VAL A 9 -0.54 12.49 13.48
C VAL A 9 0.29 12.08 12.26
N ALA A 10 -0.05 10.97 11.60
CA ALA A 10 0.62 10.51 10.40
C ALA A 10 0.45 11.51 9.24
N ALA A 11 -0.75 12.07 9.07
CA ALA A 11 -1.04 13.07 8.05
C ALA A 11 -0.26 14.36 8.28
N TYR A 12 -0.20 14.83 9.53
CA TYR A 12 0.63 15.98 9.90
C TYR A 12 2.11 15.74 9.61
N TYR A 13 2.62 14.55 9.96
CA TYR A 13 4.02 14.22 9.71
C TYR A 13 4.33 14.12 8.21
N LEU A 14 3.47 13.43 7.45
CA LEU A 14 3.59 13.32 6.00
C LEU A 14 3.59 14.70 5.32
N ASP A 15 2.68 15.59 5.72
CA ASP A 15 2.61 16.95 5.17
C ASP A 15 3.93 17.70 5.35
N ASN A 16 4.61 17.54 6.48
CA ASN A 16 5.91 18.18 6.73
C ASN A 16 7.07 17.59 5.89
N LEU A 17 6.96 16.34 5.44
CA LEU A 17 8.00 15.69 4.63
C LEU A 17 7.86 15.98 3.13
N LEU A 18 6.63 16.14 2.66
CA LEU A 18 6.35 16.32 1.23
C LEU A 18 6.86 17.68 0.73
N ASN A 19 7.53 17.63 -0.42
CA ASN A 19 8.02 18.77 -1.19
C ASN A 19 7.59 18.65 -2.65
N ASP A 20 7.73 19.75 -3.39
CA ASP A 20 7.34 19.82 -4.79
C ASP A 20 8.09 18.80 -5.67
N ASN A 21 7.38 18.21 -6.63
CA ASN A 21 7.86 17.18 -7.56
C ASN A 21 8.29 15.84 -6.94
N MET A 22 7.95 15.58 -5.66
CA MET A 22 8.19 14.27 -5.06
C MET A 22 7.23 13.20 -5.56
N ILE A 23 7.70 11.96 -5.60
CA ILE A 23 6.90 10.76 -5.85
C ILE A 23 6.54 10.13 -4.50
N LEU A 24 5.25 10.05 -4.20
CA LEU A 24 4.70 9.40 -3.02
C LEU A 24 4.12 8.03 -3.39
N GLY A 25 4.79 6.97 -2.92
CA GLY A 25 4.26 5.62 -2.93
C GLY A 25 3.25 5.42 -1.80
N ILE A 26 2.12 4.76 -2.06
CA ILE A 26 1.12 4.46 -1.02
C ILE A 26 0.59 3.01 -1.09
N SER A 27 0.41 2.39 0.08
CA SER A 27 -0.27 1.09 0.20
C SER A 27 -1.78 1.24 0.49
N TRP A 28 -2.49 0.13 0.59
CA TRP A 28 -3.91 0.10 0.95
C TRP A 28 -4.14 -0.06 2.46
N GLY A 29 -5.41 -0.04 2.90
CA GLY A 29 -5.82 -0.49 4.23
C GLY A 29 -6.35 0.60 5.18
N ASN A 30 -6.80 0.16 6.35
CA ASN A 30 -7.53 1.02 7.30
C ASN A 30 -6.70 2.17 7.86
N THR A 31 -5.42 1.94 8.16
CA THR A 31 -4.53 2.98 8.66
C THR A 31 -4.35 4.06 7.59
N MET A 32 -4.07 3.66 6.35
CA MET A 32 -3.92 4.56 5.21
C MET A 32 -5.18 5.37 4.96
N TYR A 33 -6.36 4.74 5.01
CA TYR A 33 -7.65 5.43 4.92
C TYR A 33 -7.75 6.59 5.93
N HIS A 34 -7.45 6.33 7.21
CA HIS A 34 -7.53 7.36 8.24
C HIS A 34 -6.47 8.45 8.08
N THR A 35 -5.27 8.10 7.60
CA THR A 35 -4.23 9.09 7.27
C THR A 35 -4.65 9.99 6.12
N VAL A 36 -5.07 9.43 4.98
CA VAL A 36 -5.49 10.21 3.80
C VAL A 36 -6.67 11.13 4.13
N LYS A 37 -7.69 10.63 4.84
CA LYS A 37 -8.83 11.45 5.26
C LYS A 37 -8.49 12.55 6.26
N ALA A 38 -7.35 12.46 6.94
CA ALA A 38 -6.89 13.46 7.89
C ALA A 38 -5.97 14.51 7.27
N VAL A 39 -5.51 14.32 6.02
CA VAL A 39 -4.69 15.31 5.32
C VAL A 39 -5.47 16.61 5.16
N LYS A 40 -4.89 17.69 5.70
CA LYS A 40 -5.39 19.06 5.61
C LYS A 40 -4.21 19.96 5.28
N THR A 41 -3.85 20.00 4.01
CA THR A 41 -2.76 20.84 3.53
C THR A 41 -3.29 22.15 2.99
N SER A 42 -2.49 23.21 3.13
CA SER A 42 -2.66 24.48 2.41
C SER A 42 -1.60 24.66 1.32
N LYS A 43 -0.72 23.66 1.16
CA LYS A 43 0.36 23.67 0.18
C LYS A 43 -0.22 23.39 -1.20
N ASN A 44 0.36 24.04 -2.21
CA ASN A 44 0.19 23.69 -3.61
C ASN A 44 1.56 23.28 -4.14
N ILE A 45 1.94 22.03 -3.87
CA ILE A 45 3.22 21.43 -4.22
C ILE A 45 2.93 20.20 -5.07
N PRO A 46 2.83 20.35 -6.41
CA PRO A 46 2.56 19.22 -7.29
C PRO A 46 3.45 18.00 -7.02
N ILE A 47 2.88 16.97 -6.39
CA ILE A 47 3.50 15.65 -6.20
C ILE A 47 2.92 14.64 -7.17
N THR A 48 3.61 13.52 -7.38
CA THR A 48 3.03 12.36 -8.06
C THR A 48 2.74 11.27 -7.05
N VAL A 49 1.50 10.76 -7.02
CA VAL A 49 1.11 9.69 -6.09
C VAL A 49 0.88 8.38 -6.85
N VAL A 50 1.45 7.28 -6.35
CA VAL A 50 1.39 5.99 -7.02
C VAL A 50 1.15 4.84 -6.01
N PRO A 51 0.25 3.89 -6.29
CA PRO A 51 0.13 2.66 -5.52
C PRO A 51 1.44 1.86 -5.59
N ILE A 52 1.84 1.23 -4.49
CA ILE A 52 3.04 0.37 -4.46
C ILE A 52 2.75 -1.11 -4.72
N MET A 53 1.48 -1.45 -4.95
CA MET A 53 0.99 -2.81 -5.16
C MET A 53 -0.34 -2.78 -5.91
N GLY A 54 -0.78 -3.92 -6.41
CA GLY A 54 -2.06 -4.05 -7.12
C GLY A 54 -3.30 -3.66 -6.28
N ALA A 55 -4.44 -3.53 -6.96
CA ALA A 55 -5.72 -3.14 -6.36
C ALA A 55 -6.22 -4.18 -5.34
N ALA A 56 -6.57 -3.72 -4.16
CA ALA A 56 -7.01 -4.58 -3.07
C ALA A 56 -8.47 -5.04 -3.27
N ASN A 57 -8.77 -6.29 -2.93
CA ASN A 57 -10.12 -6.82 -2.80
C ASN A 57 -10.80 -6.28 -1.53
N VAL A 58 -11.24 -5.02 -1.58
CA VAL A 58 -11.95 -4.34 -0.51
C VAL A 58 -13.45 -4.22 -0.83
N ARG A 59 -14.30 -4.28 0.20
CA ARG A 59 -15.75 -4.05 0.05
C ARG A 59 -16.11 -2.58 -0.21
N THR A 60 -15.19 -1.68 0.10
CA THR A 60 -15.36 -0.23 0.09
C THR A 60 -14.19 0.33 -0.71
N PRO A 61 -14.39 0.70 -1.99
CA PRO A 61 -13.31 1.16 -2.88
C PRO A 61 -12.48 2.30 -2.28
N GLU A 62 -13.11 3.17 -1.49
CA GLU A 62 -12.47 4.30 -0.81
C GLU A 62 -11.40 3.87 0.22
N ARG A 63 -11.24 2.57 0.50
CA ARG A 63 -10.18 1.99 1.36
C ARG A 63 -9.03 1.36 0.57
N ASP A 64 -9.05 1.46 -0.76
CA ASP A 64 -7.98 1.02 -1.64
C ASP A 64 -7.01 2.18 -1.95
N SER A 65 -5.77 1.79 -2.24
CA SER A 65 -4.69 2.64 -2.73
C SER A 65 -5.04 3.45 -3.97
N LEU A 66 -5.95 2.96 -4.83
CA LEU A 66 -6.43 3.70 -6.00
C LEU A 66 -7.11 5.02 -5.59
N ASP A 67 -8.11 4.96 -4.72
CA ASP A 67 -8.79 6.18 -4.24
C ASP A 67 -7.84 7.06 -3.41
N PHE A 68 -6.95 6.45 -2.61
CA PHE A 68 -5.95 7.22 -1.85
C PHE A 68 -5.02 8.03 -2.74
N SER A 69 -4.56 7.43 -3.84
CA SER A 69 -3.61 8.08 -4.76
C SER A 69 -4.23 9.33 -5.39
N LYS A 70 -5.48 9.21 -5.83
CA LYS A 70 -6.25 10.33 -6.36
C LYS A 70 -6.49 11.43 -5.32
N GLU A 71 -6.94 11.06 -4.12
CA GLU A 71 -7.24 12.04 -3.06
C GLU A 71 -5.99 12.84 -2.63
N LEU A 72 -4.86 12.15 -2.43
CA LEU A 72 -3.61 12.81 -2.05
C LEU A 72 -3.08 13.70 -3.17
N ALA A 73 -3.07 13.21 -4.41
CA ALA A 73 -2.63 14.02 -5.54
C ALA A 73 -3.45 15.32 -5.65
N TYR A 74 -4.78 15.21 -5.55
CA TYR A 74 -5.66 16.38 -5.58
C TYR A 74 -5.45 17.33 -4.40
N ALA A 75 -5.21 16.80 -3.20
CA ALA A 75 -4.94 17.63 -2.02
C ALA A 75 -3.70 18.51 -2.20
N TYR A 76 -2.66 18.01 -2.89
CA TYR A 76 -1.40 18.71 -3.09
C TYR A 76 -1.26 19.42 -4.44
N GLY A 77 -2.27 19.35 -5.31
CA GLY A 77 -2.25 19.96 -6.65
C GLY A 77 -1.43 19.18 -7.69
N GLY A 78 -1.21 17.89 -7.43
CA GLY A 78 -0.37 16.98 -8.22
C GLY A 78 -1.13 16.00 -9.11
N THR A 79 -0.44 14.94 -9.52
CA THR A 79 -0.94 13.88 -10.40
C THR A 79 -0.90 12.51 -9.71
N TYR A 80 -1.62 11.53 -10.26
CA TYR A 80 -1.64 10.17 -9.74
C TYR A 80 -1.61 9.13 -10.84
N HIS A 81 -1.18 7.92 -10.48
CA HIS A 81 -1.17 6.74 -11.33
C HIS A 81 -1.95 5.61 -10.67
N TYR A 82 -2.37 4.62 -11.46
CA TYR A 82 -3.01 3.40 -10.97
C TYR A 82 -2.28 2.18 -11.50
N ILE A 83 -2.14 1.17 -10.64
CA ILE A 83 -1.75 -0.17 -11.06
C ILE A 83 -3.03 -0.95 -11.35
N TYR A 84 -3.36 -1.10 -12.64
CA TYR A 84 -4.54 -1.85 -13.10
C TYR A 84 -4.30 -3.36 -13.09
N ALA A 85 -3.89 -3.88 -11.93
CA ALA A 85 -3.69 -5.29 -11.68
C ALA A 85 -4.30 -5.65 -10.31
N PRO A 86 -4.79 -6.89 -10.11
CA PRO A 86 -5.19 -7.33 -8.78
C PRO A 86 -3.98 -7.39 -7.85
N LEU A 87 -4.18 -7.11 -6.55
CA LEU A 87 -3.14 -7.23 -5.53
C LEU A 87 -2.55 -8.64 -5.41
N PHE A 88 -3.37 -9.66 -5.70
CA PHE A 88 -3.01 -11.06 -5.53
C PHE A 88 -3.49 -11.88 -6.72
N VAL A 89 -2.63 -12.77 -7.19
CA VAL A 89 -2.92 -13.74 -8.27
C VAL A 89 -2.49 -15.13 -7.84
N ASN A 90 -3.19 -16.16 -8.34
CA ASN A 90 -2.96 -17.55 -7.93
C ASN A 90 -1.78 -18.23 -8.66
N SER A 91 -1.19 -17.59 -9.67
CA SER A 91 -0.06 -18.15 -10.44
C SER A 91 1.03 -17.09 -10.60
N GLU A 92 2.28 -17.51 -10.39
CA GLU A 92 3.46 -16.71 -10.70
C GLU A 92 3.51 -16.35 -12.19
N GLU A 93 3.03 -17.21 -13.08
CA GLU A 93 3.00 -16.95 -14.53
C GLU A 93 2.07 -15.77 -14.86
N VAL A 94 0.93 -15.67 -14.15
CA VAL A 94 -0.01 -14.54 -14.28
C VAL A 94 0.62 -13.28 -13.70
N ARG A 95 1.31 -13.38 -12.56
CA ARG A 95 2.03 -12.25 -11.96
C ARG A 95 3.05 -11.70 -12.95
N ASP A 96 3.93 -12.56 -13.45
CA ASP A 96 5.02 -12.18 -14.34
C ASP A 96 4.48 -11.60 -15.65
N SER A 97 3.37 -12.14 -16.19
CA SER A 97 2.72 -11.59 -17.39
C SER A 97 2.17 -10.19 -17.15
N LEU A 98 1.51 -9.95 -16.01
CA LEU A 98 0.98 -8.62 -15.65
C LEU A 98 2.11 -7.62 -15.39
N GLU A 99 3.19 -8.03 -14.72
CA GLU A 99 4.34 -7.17 -14.47
C GLU A 99 5.09 -6.76 -15.74
N GLN A 100 5.04 -7.58 -16.80
CA GLN A 100 5.63 -7.22 -18.10
C GLN A 100 4.73 -6.33 -18.96
N GLU A 101 3.45 -6.18 -18.62
CA GLU A 101 2.55 -5.33 -19.39
C GLU A 101 2.98 -3.86 -19.25
N PRO A 102 3.24 -3.12 -20.36
CA PRO A 102 3.95 -1.85 -20.30
C PRO A 102 3.36 -0.80 -19.34
N ASN A 103 2.03 -0.72 -19.27
CA ASN A 103 1.35 0.24 -18.39
C ASN A 103 1.51 -0.12 -16.90
N ILE A 104 1.44 -1.41 -16.55
CA ILE A 104 1.65 -1.90 -15.18
C ILE A 104 3.12 -1.73 -14.82
N LYS A 105 4.02 -2.17 -15.70
CA LYS A 105 5.46 -2.06 -15.52
C LYS A 105 5.89 -0.62 -15.25
N GLY A 106 5.43 0.33 -16.06
CA GLY A 106 5.76 1.75 -15.87
C GLY A 106 5.29 2.31 -14.53
N CYS A 107 4.11 1.89 -14.05
CA CYS A 107 3.62 2.29 -12.73
C CYS A 107 4.42 1.63 -11.59
N LEU A 108 4.79 0.36 -11.72
CA LEU A 108 5.65 -0.33 -10.75
C LEU A 108 7.06 0.29 -10.71
N GLU A 109 7.61 0.67 -11.86
CA GLU A 109 8.88 1.40 -11.95
C GLU A 109 8.78 2.78 -11.28
N LEU A 110 7.67 3.50 -11.48
CA LEU A 110 7.42 4.76 -10.77
C LEU A 110 7.35 4.56 -9.26
N ALA A 111 6.63 3.53 -8.78
CA ALA A 111 6.55 3.19 -7.37
C ALA A 111 7.91 2.80 -6.76
N ARG A 112 8.76 2.09 -7.51
CA ARG A 112 10.14 1.76 -7.10
C ARG A 112 11.04 2.99 -6.96
N ASN A 113 10.72 4.07 -7.67
CA ASN A 113 11.44 5.35 -7.60
C ASN A 113 10.75 6.36 -6.66
N ALA A 114 9.82 5.92 -5.81
CA ALA A 114 9.18 6.81 -4.84
C ALA A 114 10.19 7.41 -3.85
N ASP A 115 10.12 8.73 -3.64
CA ASP A 115 10.91 9.44 -2.63
C ASP A 115 10.46 9.08 -1.21
N ILE A 116 9.15 8.85 -1.04
CA ILE A 116 8.52 8.46 0.23
C ILE A 116 7.55 7.31 -0.04
N ILE A 117 7.57 6.29 0.81
CA ILE A 117 6.54 5.25 0.84
C ILE A 117 5.73 5.39 2.12
N LEU A 118 4.43 5.68 1.98
CA LEU A 118 3.46 5.66 3.06
C LEU A 118 2.80 4.28 3.14
N THR A 119 3.10 3.54 4.21
CA THR A 119 2.52 2.22 4.44
C THR A 119 2.27 1.95 5.93
N SER A 120 1.71 0.77 6.23
CA SER A 120 1.50 0.29 7.59
C SER A 120 2.13 -1.07 7.79
N VAL A 121 2.52 -1.36 9.04
CA VAL A 121 2.91 -2.70 9.47
C VAL A 121 1.69 -3.40 10.03
N GLY A 122 1.38 -4.59 9.51
CA GLY A 122 0.28 -5.41 10.01
C GLY A 122 0.78 -6.55 10.89
N SER A 123 -0.04 -6.99 11.84
CA SER A 123 0.20 -8.24 12.58
C SER A 123 -0.56 -9.39 11.93
N ILE A 124 0.08 -10.57 11.91
CA ILE A 124 -0.54 -11.80 11.41
C ILE A 124 -1.81 -12.18 12.19
N VAL A 125 -1.87 -11.82 13.48
CA VAL A 125 -2.99 -12.10 14.40
C VAL A 125 -4.33 -11.55 13.88
N TYR A 126 -4.30 -10.39 13.21
CA TYR A 126 -5.50 -9.75 12.69
C TYR A 126 -5.98 -10.34 11.36
N LYS A 127 -5.20 -11.26 10.76
CA LYS A 127 -5.54 -11.98 9.52
C LYS A 127 -6.05 -11.04 8.42
N SER A 128 -5.40 -9.89 8.26
CA SER A 128 -5.77 -8.86 7.27
C SER A 128 -5.71 -9.37 5.83
N TRP A 129 -4.98 -10.48 5.60
CA TRP A 129 -4.80 -11.12 4.29
C TRP A 129 -5.75 -12.30 4.03
N LYS A 130 -6.75 -12.56 4.88
CA LYS A 130 -7.68 -13.70 4.74
C LYS A 130 -8.53 -13.71 3.46
N SER A 131 -8.62 -12.57 2.77
CA SER A 131 -9.29 -12.45 1.46
C SER A 131 -8.43 -12.92 0.29
N TYR A 132 -7.14 -13.16 0.53
CA TYR A 132 -6.16 -13.53 -0.50
C TYR A 132 -5.51 -14.87 -0.17
N LEU A 133 -5.22 -15.13 1.10
CA LEU A 133 -4.57 -16.34 1.57
C LEU A 133 -5.58 -17.31 2.18
N SER A 134 -5.40 -18.60 1.92
CA SER A 134 -6.21 -19.64 2.56
C SER A 134 -5.91 -19.70 4.07
N THR A 135 -6.85 -20.23 4.85
CA THR A 135 -6.62 -20.50 6.28
C THR A 135 -5.39 -21.37 6.52
N ARG A 136 -5.10 -22.30 5.59
CA ARG A 136 -3.92 -23.18 5.65
C ARG A 136 -2.63 -22.39 5.44
N ASP A 137 -2.61 -21.45 4.50
CA ASP A 137 -1.43 -20.64 4.21
C ASP A 137 -1.11 -19.71 5.37
N LEU A 138 -2.13 -19.03 5.92
CA LEU A 138 -1.96 -18.20 7.13
C LEU A 138 -1.44 -19.02 8.31
N TYR A 139 -1.99 -20.22 8.53
CA TYR A 139 -1.49 -21.11 9.59
C TYR A 139 -0.04 -21.56 9.35
N ASN A 140 0.35 -21.84 8.11
CA ASN A 140 1.72 -22.20 7.77
C ASN A 140 2.69 -21.04 8.00
N LEU A 141 2.29 -19.80 7.69
CA LEU A 141 3.06 -18.60 7.98
C LEU A 141 3.25 -18.42 9.50
N GLU A 142 2.18 -18.53 10.28
CA GLU A 142 2.24 -18.50 11.75
C GLU A 142 3.17 -19.60 12.30
N LYS A 143 3.06 -20.83 11.79
CA LYS A 143 3.90 -21.96 12.20
C LYS A 143 5.38 -21.78 11.86
N LYS A 144 5.67 -21.07 10.76
CA LYS A 144 7.04 -20.69 10.36
C LYS A 144 7.60 -19.51 11.17
N GLY A 145 6.84 -18.97 12.11
CA GLY A 145 7.28 -17.90 13.01
C GLY A 145 6.94 -16.49 12.54
N ALA A 146 6.16 -16.33 11.47
CA ALA A 146 5.74 -15.00 11.03
C ALA A 146 4.86 -14.34 12.10
N ILE A 147 5.18 -13.10 12.45
CA ILE A 147 4.46 -12.29 13.45
C ILE A 147 3.78 -11.05 12.84
N GLY A 148 4.26 -10.60 11.68
CA GLY A 148 3.78 -9.41 11.02
C GLY A 148 4.05 -9.40 9.53
N HIS A 149 3.61 -8.34 8.87
CA HIS A 149 3.82 -8.13 7.44
C HIS A 149 3.91 -6.64 7.09
N ILE A 150 4.60 -6.35 5.99
CA ILE A 150 4.64 -5.05 5.33
C ILE A 150 4.46 -5.32 3.84
N GLY A 151 3.45 -4.69 3.22
CA GLY A 151 3.15 -4.93 1.80
C GLY A 151 2.85 -6.38 1.44
N GLY A 152 2.45 -7.19 2.43
CA GLY A 152 2.18 -8.62 2.27
C GLY A 152 3.42 -9.52 2.31
N HIS A 153 4.62 -8.96 2.42
CA HIS A 153 5.80 -9.72 2.82
C HIS A 153 5.69 -10.02 4.31
N PHE A 154 5.77 -11.29 4.71
CA PHE A 154 5.58 -11.72 6.09
C PHE A 154 6.92 -11.92 6.78
N TYR A 155 7.05 -11.48 8.02
CA TYR A 155 8.32 -11.48 8.75
C TYR A 155 8.21 -12.13 10.12
N ASP A 156 9.26 -12.83 10.53
CA ASP A 156 9.43 -13.33 11.91
C ASP A 156 9.95 -12.24 12.88
N MET A 157 10.20 -12.61 14.13
CA MET A 157 10.71 -11.69 15.18
C MET A 157 12.12 -11.17 14.91
N GLU A 158 12.90 -11.84 14.06
CA GLU A 158 14.26 -11.46 13.67
C GLU A 158 14.28 -10.65 12.38
N GLY A 159 13.13 -10.52 11.70
CA GLY A 159 12.99 -9.81 10.43
C GLY A 159 13.26 -10.69 9.20
N ASN A 160 13.32 -12.01 9.34
CA ASN A 160 13.47 -12.91 8.19
C ASN A 160 12.12 -13.05 7.45
N GLU A 161 12.17 -12.97 6.13
CA GLU A 161 10.98 -13.01 5.28
C GLU A 161 10.50 -14.45 4.98
N GLY A 162 9.20 -14.68 5.12
CA GLY A 162 8.48 -15.82 4.57
C GLY A 162 7.72 -15.42 3.29
N SER A 163 7.92 -16.18 2.21
CA SER A 163 7.39 -15.82 0.89
C SER A 163 5.87 -16.04 0.73
N ALA A 164 5.21 -15.07 0.09
CA ALA A 164 3.85 -15.12 -0.45
C ALA A 164 3.82 -14.44 -1.84
N CYS A 165 2.97 -14.90 -2.76
CA CYS A 165 2.91 -14.34 -4.12
C CYS A 165 2.07 -13.05 -4.12
N ILE A 166 2.67 -11.89 -4.38
CA ILE A 166 2.04 -10.56 -4.33
C ILE A 166 2.45 -9.77 -5.58
N MET A 167 1.54 -8.92 -6.07
CA MET A 167 1.70 -7.99 -7.22
C MET A 167 2.11 -6.59 -6.78
#